data_AF-A0A350UP27-F1
#
_entry.id   AF-A0A350UP27-F1
#
_cell.length_a   1.000
_cell.length_b   1.000
_cell.length_c   1.000
_cell.angle_alpha   90.00
_cell.angle_beta   90.00
_cell.angle_gamma   90.00
#
_symmetry.space_group_name_H-M   'P 1'
#
loop_
_entity.id
_entity.type
_entity.pdbx_description
1 polymer ?
#
loop_
_entity_poly.entity_id
_entity_poly.type
_entity_poly.pdbx_seq_one_letter_code
_entity_poly.pdbx_strand_id
1 'polypeptide(L)' 'MSQDKAVFYHAGCPVCVAAEQQVAQSLDPTRFEVEIVHLGNARQRISEAEAAGVKSVPALVLAGQTFHINFGASLADLKG' A
#
# COMPACT_ATOMS: atom_id res chain seq x y z
N MET A 1 6.28 19.67 -13.13
CA MET A 1 5.01 18.96 -12.91
C MET A 1 5.12 18.32 -11.55
N SER A 2 4.20 18.62 -10.62
CA SER A 2 4.22 18.02 -9.29
C SER A 2 3.80 16.57 -9.43
N GLN A 3 4.60 15.63 -8.91
CA GLN A 3 4.20 14.23 -8.87
C GLN A 3 3.17 14.02 -7.76
N ASP A 4 2.16 13.20 -8.03
CA ASP A 4 1.20 12.78 -7.03
C ASP A 4 1.80 11.64 -6.20
N LYS A 5 1.57 11.65 -4.89
CA LYS A 5 2.07 10.59 -4.02
C LYS A 5 1.21 9.34 -4.14
N ALA A 6 1.86 8.19 -4.33
CA ALA A 6 1.24 6.87 -4.31
C ALA A 6 1.90 6.02 -3.22
N VAL A 7 1.14 5.49 -2.26
CA VAL A 7 1.68 4.67 -1.16
C VAL A 7 1.13 3.25 -1.25
N PHE A 8 2.01 2.28 -1.44
CA PHE A 8 1.67 0.86 -1.48
C PHE A 8 1.98 0.20 -0.14
N TYR A 9 0.95 -0.14 0.62
CA TYR A 9 1.06 -0.84 1.90
C TYR A 9 0.97 -2.36 1.71
N HIS A 10 1.92 -3.09 2.28
CA HIS A 10 1.93 -4.55 2.26
C HIS A 10 2.48 -5.15 3.55
N ALA A 11 2.37 -6.47 3.72
CA ALA A 11 2.88 -7.18 4.91
C ALA A 11 3.71 -8.43 4.58
N GLY A 12 4.27 -8.50 3.36
CA GLY A 12 5.11 -9.63 2.94
C GLY A 12 4.33 -10.88 2.54
N CYS A 13 3.00 -10.84 2.47
CA CYS A 13 2.20 -11.96 1.98
C CYS A 13 2.54 -12.26 0.50
N PRO A 14 2.50 -13.51 0.02
CA PRO A 14 2.84 -13.86 -1.37
C PRO A 14 2.04 -13.07 -2.43
N VAL A 15 0.78 -12.76 -2.13
CA VAL A 15 -0.09 -11.94 -2.97
C VAL A 15 0.40 -10.48 -3.13
N CYS A 16 1.17 -9.98 -2.16
CA CYS A 16 1.74 -8.63 -2.20
C CYS A 16 2.82 -8.49 -3.28
N VAL A 17 3.57 -9.56 -3.56
CA VAL A 17 4.65 -9.53 -4.56
C VAL A 17 4.06 -9.34 -5.96
N ALA A 18 2.98 -10.04 -6.27
CA ALA A 18 2.29 -9.89 -7.55
C ALA A 18 1.66 -8.49 -7.70
N ALA A 19 1.05 -7.97 -6.64
CA ALA A 19 0.45 -6.64 -6.65
C ALA A 19 1.49 -5.51 -6.77
N GLU A 20 2.65 -5.66 -6.13
CA GLU A 20 3.75 -4.69 -6.26
C GLU A 20 4.29 -4.65 -7.70
N GLN A 21 4.62 -5.80 -8.28
CA GLN A 21 5.18 -5.89 -9.63
C GLN A 21 4.20 -5.46 -10.72
N GLN A 22 2.91 -5.81 -10.59
CA GLN A 22 1.94 -5.54 -11.65
C GLN A 22 1.20 -4.21 -11.50
N VAL A 23 1.07 -3.68 -10.28
CA VAL A 23 0.26 -2.48 -10.01
C VAL A 23 1.12 -1.32 -9.53
N ALA A 24 1.96 -1.51 -8.52
CA ALA A 24 2.76 -0.41 -7.98
C ALA A 24 3.83 0.04 -8.99
N GLN A 25 4.53 -0.91 -9.63
CA GLN A 25 5.59 -0.62 -10.60
C GLN A 25 5.08 -0.21 -12.00
N SER A 26 3.79 -0.38 -12.29
CA SER A 26 3.19 0.04 -13.57
C SER A 26 2.68 1.48 -13.54
N LEU A 27 2.71 2.14 -12.37
CA LEU A 27 2.42 3.56 -12.26
C LEU A 27 3.50 4.37 -12.98
N ASP A 28 3.07 5.33 -13.79
CA ASP A 28 3.97 6.23 -14.51
C ASP A 28 4.84 7.02 -13.52
N PRO A 29 6.16 6.78 -13.49
CA PRO A 29 7.07 7.41 -12.52
C PRO A 29 7.28 8.91 -12.78
N THR A 30 6.77 9.45 -13.89
CA THR A 30 6.75 10.90 -14.15
C THR A 30 5.53 11.57 -13.53
N ARG A 31 4.50 10.79 -13.20
CA ARG A 31 3.24 11.25 -12.62
C ARG A 31 3.11 10.90 -11.15
N PHE A 32 3.64 9.76 -10.74
CA PHE A 32 3.47 9.23 -9.38
C PHE A 32 4.79 8.90 -8.71
N GLU A 33 4.97 9.44 -7.51
CA GLU A 33 6.05 9.03 -6.62
C GLU A 33 5.54 7.85 -5.79
N VAL A 34 6.00 6.64 -6.15
CA VAL A 34 5.56 5.39 -5.51
C VAL A 34 6.43 5.09 -4.30
N GLU A 35 5.80 5.05 -3.13
CA GLU A 35 6.40 4.65 -1.86
C GLU A 35 5.90 3.26 -1.45
N ILE A 36 6.80 2.33 -1.18
CA ILE A 36 6.47 0.96 -0.75
C ILE A 36 6.67 0.84 0.76
N VAL A 37 5.63 0.40 1.47
CA VAL A 37 5.59 0.37 2.93
C VAL A 37 5.26 -1.03 3.43
N HIS A 38 6.24 -1.70 4.01
CA HIS A 38 6.05 -3.00 4.66
C HIS A 38 5.56 -2.82 6.10
N LEU A 39 4.24 -2.91 6.32
CA LEU A 39 3.62 -2.72 7.64
C LEU A 39 4.05 -3.75 8.70
N GLY A 40 4.46 -4.95 8.28
CA GLY A 40 5.07 -5.94 9.19
C GLY A 40 6.39 -5.47 9.82
N ASN A 41 7.15 -4.61 9.12
CA ASN A 41 8.43 -4.06 9.59
C ASN A 41 8.24 -2.65 10.18
N ALA A 42 7.37 -1.85 9.57
CA ALA A 42 7.06 -0.48 9.96
C ALA A 42 5.72 -0.40 10.73
N ARG A 43 5.62 -1.12 11.85
CA ARG A 43 4.37 -1.20 12.64
C ARG A 43 3.84 0.19 13.06
N GLN A 44 4.71 1.17 13.27
CA GLN A 44 4.33 2.56 13.58
C GLN A 44 3.49 3.22 12.48
N ARG A 45 3.54 2.72 11.24
CA ARG A 45 2.78 3.25 10.09
C ARG A 45 1.42 2.57 9.90
N ILE A 46 1.05 1.62 10.77
CA ILE A 46 -0.28 1.01 10.73
C ILE A 46 -1.35 2.07 10.97
N SER A 47 -1.15 2.98 11.93
CA SER A 47 -2.09 4.08 12.20
C SER A 47 -2.22 5.06 11.02
N GLU A 48 -1.13 5.29 10.29
CA GLU A 48 -1.13 6.10 9.06
C GLU A 48 -1.95 5.42 7.96
N ALA A 49 -1.71 4.12 7.73
CA ALA A 49 -2.47 3.34 6.74
C ALA A 49 -3.97 3.33 7.08
N GLU A 50 -4.32 3.15 8.36
CA GLU A 50 -5.70 3.19 8.82
C GLU A 50 -6.36 4.55 8.60
N ALA A 51 -5.66 5.65 8.91
CA ALA A 51 -6.14 7.01 8.68
C ALA A 51 -6.35 7.28 7.18
N ALA A 52 -5.56 6.66 6.30
CA ALA A 52 -5.75 6.69 4.86
C ALA A 52 -6.92 5.79 4.38
N GLY A 53 -7.58 5.03 5.26
CA GLY A 53 -8.69 4.15 4.92
C GLY A 53 -8.27 2.74 4.48
N VAL A 54 -7.02 2.34 4.73
CA VAL A 54 -6.57 0.97 4.49
C VAL A 54 -7.24 0.02 5.49
N LYS A 55 -7.86 -1.04 4.96
CA LYS A 55 -8.56 -2.07 5.74
C LYS A 55 -7.90 -3.43 5.60
N SER A 56 -7.23 -3.66 4.48
CA SER A 56 -6.50 -4.87 4.15
C SER A 56 -5.28 -4.54 3.32
N VAL A 57 -4.28 -5.41 3.35
CA VAL A 57 -3.12 -5.37 2.48
C VAL A 57 -3.13 -6.55 1.51
N PRO A 58 -2.56 -6.43 0.29
CA PRO A 58 -1.92 -5.23 -0.26
C PRO A 58 -2.94 -4.12 -0.60
N ALA A 59 -2.56 -2.87 -0.38
CA ALA A 59 -3.37 -1.70 -0.73
C ALA A 59 -2.53 -0.58 -1.31
N LEU A 60 -3.09 0.13 -2.29
CA LEU A 60 -2.50 1.31 -2.90
C LEU A 60 -3.33 2.54 -2.52
N VAL A 61 -2.69 3.55 -1.94
CA VAL A 61 -3.29 4.86 -1.69
C VAL A 61 -2.78 5.81 -2.75
N LEU A 62 -3.67 6.32 -3.60
CA LEU A 62 -3.36 7.19 -4.73
C LEU A 62 -4.17 8.47 -4.61
N ALA A 63 -3.51 9.63 -4.52
CA ALA A 63 -4.20 10.92 -4.39
C ALA A 63 -5.29 10.94 -3.29
N GLY A 64 -5.01 10.27 -2.16
CA GLY A 64 -5.93 10.14 -1.02
C GLY A 64 -7.08 9.14 -1.21
N GLN A 65 -7.13 8.42 -2.34
CA GLN A 65 -8.07 7.32 -2.57
C GLN A 65 -7.39 5.99 -2.32
N THR A 66 -8.09 5.08 -1.61
CA THR A 66 -7.52 3.79 -1.21
C THR A 66 -8.11 2.66 -2.04
N PHE A 67 -7.24 1.87 -2.62
CA PHE A 67 -7.54 0.71 -3.45
C PHE A 67 -6.99 -0.55 -2.78
N HIS A 68 -7.87 -1.41 -2.30
CA HIS A 68 -7.49 -2.73 -1.79
C HIS A 68 -7.32 -3.69 -2.97
N ILE A 69 -6.18 -4.36 -3.03
CA ILE A 69 -5.84 -5.26 -4.14
C ILE A 69 -5.88 -6.68 -3.61
N ASN A 70 -6.76 -7.51 -4.17
CA ASN A 70 -6.82 -8.96 -3.96
C ASN A 70 -6.58 -9.38 -2.49
N PHE A 71 -7.38 -8.81 -1.57
CA PHE A 71 -7.40 -8.99 -0.11
C PHE A 71 -6.46 -10.10 0.40
N GLY A 72 -5.27 -9.74 0.89
CA GLY A 72 -4.27 -10.68 1.39
C GLY A 72 -4.37 -10.92 2.90
N ALA A 73 -4.26 -9.85 3.67
CA ALA A 73 -4.39 -9.87 5.13
C ALA A 73 -5.15 -8.63 5.61
N SER A 74 -5.91 -8.74 6.70
CA SER A 74 -6.56 -7.56 7.26
C SER A 74 -5.55 -6.68 8.00
N LEU A 75 -5.81 -5.37 8.06
CA LEU A 75 -4.97 -4.47 8.86
C LEU A 75 -5.07 -4.80 10.36
N ALA A 76 -6.19 -5.39 10.79
CA ALA A 76 -6.38 -5.84 12.17
C ALA A 76 -5.43 -6.99 12.53
N ASP A 77 -5.18 -7.93 11.61
CA ASP A 77 -4.24 -9.05 11.82
C ASP A 77 -2.80 -8.56 12.07
N LEU A 78 -2.44 -7.39 11.52
CA LEU A 78 -1.11 -6.80 11.65
C LEU A 78 -0.91 -6.01 12.96
N LYS A 79 -1.99 -5.70 13.67
CA LYS A 79 -1.95 -5.04 14.99
C LYS A 79 -1.70 -6.02 16.14
N GLY A 80 -1.77 -7.33 15.87
CA GLY A 80 -1.56 -8.42 16.83
C GLY A 80 -0.13 -8.58 17.33
#